data_AF-A0A7U9THJ4-F1
#
_entry.id   AF-A0A7U9THJ4-F1
#
_cell.length_a   1.000
_cell.length_b   1.000
_cell.length_c   1.000
_cell.angle_alpha   90.00
_cell.angle_beta   90.00
_cell.angle_gamma   90.00
#
_symmetry.space_group_name_H-M   'P 1'
#
loop_
_entity.id
_entity.type
_entity.pdbx_description
1 polymer ?
#
loop_
_entity_poly.entity_id
_entity_poly.type
_entity_poly.pdbx_seq_one_letter_code
_entity_poly.pdbx_strand_id
1 'polypeptide(L)'
;MAKKQNKNAKNRKKVNSKTNVQAKPKANQTKKATMIPVNTKREPSKSEIKFFRIGIAIIALGLVVAAIVMIVNNYMTQEDVDPYADYNQLQTEELVAITKYVNDTTYGDLDYFIGKSQYEDLRVILNQYDVFYFYFYHSSDLNEEIQTEIDKLEDIIDSPLLFIDLDASENIILLEDTNLTHLNLNADDNDMLLVYDMQPESIEDFFMLYTDVEDIIEQLGNL
;
A
#
# COMPACT_ATOMS: atom_id res chain seq x y z
N MET A 1 89.80 -4.23 39.72
CA MET A 1 89.86 -4.92 38.42
C MET A 1 89.22 -6.29 38.55
N ALA A 2 88.45 -6.76 37.55
CA ALA A 2 88.02 -8.17 37.35
C ALA A 2 87.19 -8.84 38.49
N LYS A 3 86.42 -9.94 38.35
CA LYS A 3 85.75 -10.76 37.29
C LYS A 3 84.77 -11.67 38.11
N LYS A 4 83.61 -12.20 37.68
CA LYS A 4 82.87 -12.26 36.40
C LYS A 4 81.39 -12.63 36.71
N GLN A 5 80.41 -12.31 35.86
CA GLN A 5 79.11 -13.00 35.85
C GLN A 5 79.23 -14.38 35.17
N ASN A 6 78.36 -15.34 35.52
CA ASN A 6 77.80 -16.44 34.68
C ASN A 6 77.11 -17.51 35.57
N LYS A 7 76.17 -18.35 35.11
CA LYS A 7 75.14 -18.31 34.03
C LYS A 7 74.28 -19.58 34.15
N ASN A 8 73.03 -19.51 33.67
CA ASN A 8 72.20 -20.57 33.06
C ASN A 8 72.22 -22.00 33.68
N ALA A 9 71.11 -22.50 34.21
CA ALA A 9 69.92 -22.96 33.46
C ALA A 9 70.24 -24.03 32.37
N LYS A 10 69.77 -25.27 32.61
CA LYS A 10 69.62 -26.31 31.57
C LYS A 10 68.18 -26.81 31.53
N ASN A 11 67.50 -26.51 30.42
CA ASN A 11 66.18 -27.00 30.06
C ASN A 11 66.25 -28.39 29.39
N ARG A 12 65.06 -29.03 29.29
CA ARG A 12 64.58 -30.07 28.34
C ARG A 12 64.39 -31.48 28.93
N LYS A 13 63.41 -32.30 28.49
CA LYS A 13 62.06 -32.11 27.88
C LYS A 13 61.45 -33.54 27.70
N LYS A 14 60.14 -33.65 27.40
CA LYS A 14 59.36 -34.87 26.97
C LYS A 14 58.80 -35.75 28.12
N VAL A 15 57.65 -36.45 28.01
CA VAL A 15 56.51 -36.45 27.04
C VAL A 15 55.27 -37.11 27.70
N ASN A 16 54.05 -36.74 27.25
CA ASN A 16 52.72 -37.36 27.38
C ASN A 16 52.50 -38.66 28.21
N SER A 17 51.37 -38.73 28.92
CA SER A 17 50.20 -39.54 28.48
C SER A 17 48.93 -39.27 29.33
N LYS A 18 47.79 -39.81 28.89
CA LYS A 18 46.41 -39.50 29.33
C LYS A 18 45.90 -40.52 30.35
N THR A 19 44.82 -40.21 31.09
CA THR A 19 43.49 -40.88 31.05
C THR A 19 42.66 -40.59 32.33
N ASN A 20 41.34 -40.77 32.25
CA ASN A 20 40.30 -40.34 33.19
C ASN A 20 39.65 -41.56 33.91
N VAL A 21 38.51 -41.35 34.60
CA VAL A 21 37.44 -42.30 35.05
C VAL A 21 37.34 -42.59 36.57
N GLN A 22 36.40 -41.89 37.22
CA GLN A 22 35.19 -42.34 38.01
C GLN A 22 35.29 -43.59 38.94
N ALA A 23 34.56 -43.75 40.07
CA ALA A 23 33.18 -43.33 40.36
C ALA A 23 32.81 -43.19 41.89
N LYS A 24 31.54 -42.78 42.13
CA LYS A 24 30.79 -42.44 43.37
C LYS A 24 30.32 -43.68 44.21
N PRO A 25 29.39 -43.58 45.22
CA PRO A 25 29.25 -42.71 46.42
C PRO A 25 28.83 -43.48 47.72
N LYS A 26 28.60 -42.80 48.87
CA LYS A 26 27.39 -42.96 49.72
C LYS A 26 27.26 -41.91 50.84
N ALA A 27 26.05 -41.77 51.40
CA ALA A 27 25.63 -40.68 52.29
C ALA A 27 25.14 -41.16 53.66
N ASN A 28 25.11 -40.24 54.66
CA ASN A 28 24.06 -40.01 55.68
C ASN A 28 24.62 -39.03 56.75
N GLN A 29 24.11 -37.79 56.86
CA GLN A 29 23.11 -37.32 57.86
C GLN A 29 23.58 -37.44 59.33
N THR A 30 23.46 -36.44 60.24
CA THR A 30 22.31 -35.54 60.46
C THR A 30 22.64 -34.37 61.43
N LYS A 31 21.77 -33.33 61.46
CA LYS A 31 21.52 -32.33 62.56
C LYS A 31 22.61 -31.23 62.77
N LYS A 32 22.29 -29.94 62.96
CA LYS A 32 21.00 -29.21 63.12
C LYS A 32 20.95 -27.94 62.26
N ALA A 33 19.75 -27.46 61.94
CA ALA A 33 19.52 -26.20 61.25
C ALA A 33 19.55 -25.00 62.20
N THR A 34 20.07 -23.87 61.71
CA THR A 34 19.51 -22.54 61.96
C THR A 34 19.43 -21.80 60.62
N MET A 35 18.47 -22.19 59.77
CA MET A 35 18.14 -21.41 58.58
C MET A 35 17.40 -20.15 59.05
N ILE A 36 18.08 -19.01 59.04
CA ILE A 36 17.39 -17.72 58.98
C ILE A 36 16.90 -17.60 57.53
N PRO A 37 15.58 -17.52 57.27
CA PRO A 37 15.10 -17.19 55.94
C PRO A 37 15.33 -15.69 55.73
N VAL A 38 16.55 -15.32 55.34
CA VAL A 38 16.87 -13.95 54.96
C VAL A 38 16.25 -13.68 53.60
N ASN A 39 14.93 -13.49 53.59
CA ASN A 39 14.20 -12.89 52.49
C ASN A 39 14.48 -11.37 52.47
N THR A 40 15.76 -11.00 52.37
CA THR A 40 16.13 -9.62 52.02
C THR A 40 15.71 -9.41 50.58
N LYS A 41 14.61 -8.68 50.40
CA LYS A 41 14.48 -7.76 49.28
C LYS A 41 15.76 -6.92 49.26
N ARG A 42 16.70 -7.24 48.39
CA ARG A 42 17.85 -6.37 48.13
C ARG A 42 17.29 -5.12 47.46
N GLU A 43 17.28 -4.01 48.18
CA GLU A 43 17.05 -2.72 47.55
C GLU A 43 18.20 -2.46 46.55
N PRO A 44 17.89 -2.02 45.32
CA PRO A 44 18.92 -1.77 44.32
C PRO A 44 19.82 -0.61 44.78
N SER A 45 21.12 -0.77 44.60
CA SER A 45 22.09 0.25 44.99
C SER A 45 21.90 1.55 44.18
N LYS A 46 22.37 2.67 44.74
CA LYS A 46 22.34 3.98 44.06
C LYS A 46 23.04 3.96 42.67
N SER A 47 23.95 3.00 42.45
CA SER A 47 24.60 2.75 41.15
C SER A 47 23.67 2.02 40.19
N GLU A 48 23.07 0.91 40.61
CA GLU A 48 22.12 0.13 39.80
C GLU A 48 20.90 0.96 39.39
N ILE A 49 20.38 1.81 40.30
CA ILE A 49 19.28 2.75 39.98
C ILE A 49 19.68 3.74 38.88
N LYS A 50 20.94 4.22 38.87
CA LYS A 50 21.43 5.12 37.80
C LYS A 50 21.57 4.39 36.47
N PHE A 51 22.14 3.19 36.46
CA PHE A 51 22.24 2.37 35.24
C PHE A 51 20.86 2.00 34.70
N PHE A 52 19.90 1.68 35.55
CA PHE A 52 18.52 1.39 35.16
C PHE A 52 17.83 2.60 34.51
N ARG A 53 18.00 3.81 35.08
CA ARG A 53 17.50 5.05 34.48
C ARG A 53 18.13 5.36 33.12
N ILE A 54 19.44 5.13 32.97
CA ILE A 54 20.17 5.31 31.71
C ILE A 54 19.66 4.30 30.66
N GLY A 55 19.47 3.03 31.05
CA GLY A 55 18.90 1.99 30.18
C GLY A 55 17.49 2.36 29.70
N ILE A 56 16.61 2.80 30.61
CA ILE A 56 15.26 3.27 30.25
C ILE A 56 15.33 4.49 29.31
N ALA A 57 16.22 5.45 29.56
CA ALA A 57 16.37 6.61 28.69
C ALA A 57 16.80 6.23 27.26
N ILE A 58 17.71 5.26 27.12
CA ILE A 58 18.13 4.74 25.80
C ILE A 58 16.97 4.01 25.11
N ILE A 59 16.20 3.19 25.83
CA ILE A 59 15.03 2.49 25.27
C ILE A 59 13.95 3.49 24.82
N ALA A 60 13.64 4.50 25.64
CA ALA A 60 12.67 5.53 25.30
C ALA A 60 13.12 6.35 24.08
N LEU A 61 14.40 6.71 24.00
CA LEU A 61 14.95 7.46 22.87
C LEU A 61 14.96 6.60 21.59
N GLY A 62 15.20 5.28 21.71
CA GLY A 62 15.04 4.33 20.62
C GLY A 62 13.60 4.22 20.11
N LEU A 63 12.60 4.22 21.01
CA LEU A 63 11.18 4.25 20.63
C LEU A 63 10.79 5.55 19.92
N VAL A 64 11.31 6.70 20.37
CA VAL A 64 11.07 7.99 19.69
C VAL A 64 11.69 7.99 18.28
N VAL A 65 12.92 7.49 18.12
CA VAL A 65 13.55 7.37 16.79
C VAL A 65 12.79 6.38 15.90
N ALA A 66 12.33 5.25 16.43
CA ALA A 66 11.52 4.29 15.68
C ALA A 66 10.18 4.89 15.23
N ALA A 67 9.50 5.66 16.10
CA ALA A 67 8.28 6.37 15.76
C ALA A 67 8.51 7.44 14.68
N ILE A 68 9.60 8.21 14.77
CA ILE A 68 9.97 9.20 13.75
C ILE A 68 10.26 8.51 12.41
N VAL A 69 11.03 7.41 12.41
CA VAL A 69 11.29 6.63 11.18
C VAL A 69 10.00 6.06 10.60
N MET A 70 9.08 5.56 11.44
CA MET A 70 7.79 5.04 10.99
C MET A 70 6.90 6.13 10.39
N ILE A 71 6.86 7.33 11.00
CA ILE A 71 6.13 8.49 10.45
C ILE A 71 6.78 8.95 9.14
N VAL A 72 8.10 9.15 9.11
CA VAL A 72 8.81 9.58 7.89
C VAL A 72 8.64 8.56 6.77
N ASN A 73 8.69 7.25 7.06
CA ASN A 73 8.39 6.23 6.07
C ASN A 73 6.94 6.33 5.60
N ASN A 74 5.95 6.49 6.49
CA ASN A 74 4.54 6.65 6.13
C ASN A 74 4.26 7.87 5.23
N TYR A 75 5.10 8.91 5.26
CA TYR A 75 4.99 10.09 4.37
C TYR A 75 5.96 10.04 3.16
N MET A 76 6.93 9.13 3.13
CA MET A 76 7.92 8.98 2.04
C MET A 76 7.73 7.71 1.21
N THR A 77 6.88 6.79 1.68
CA THR A 77 6.33 5.67 0.91
C THR A 77 4.81 5.74 0.90
N GLN A 78 4.26 6.96 0.82
CA GLN A 78 3.15 7.17 -0.09
C GLN A 78 3.75 6.93 -1.48
N GLU A 79 3.63 5.68 -1.97
CA GLU A 79 3.31 5.51 -3.38
C GLU A 79 2.04 6.32 -3.59
N ASP A 80 1.95 7.06 -4.70
CA ASP A 80 0.75 7.81 -5.04
C ASP A 80 -0.37 6.78 -5.25
N VAL A 81 -1.15 6.53 -4.19
CA VAL A 81 -2.25 5.58 -4.20
C VAL A 81 -3.35 6.26 -4.96
N ASP A 82 -3.53 5.87 -6.22
CA ASP A 82 -4.66 6.26 -7.03
C ASP A 82 -5.95 6.09 -6.20
N PRO A 83 -6.64 7.20 -5.85
CA PRO A 83 -7.79 7.17 -4.95
C PRO A 83 -8.99 6.43 -5.58
N TYR A 84 -8.96 6.20 -6.89
CA TYR A 84 -10.02 5.55 -7.64
C TYR A 84 -9.72 4.08 -7.94
N ALA A 85 -8.57 3.54 -7.49
CA ALA A 85 -8.15 2.17 -7.79
C ALA A 85 -9.11 1.06 -7.28
N ASP A 86 -9.90 1.36 -6.24
CA ASP A 86 -10.91 0.45 -5.67
C ASP A 86 -12.31 0.60 -6.34
N TYR A 87 -12.47 1.52 -7.32
CA TYR A 87 -13.71 1.75 -8.06
C TYR A 87 -13.75 1.01 -9.41
N ASN A 88 -14.84 1.19 -10.17
CA ASN A 88 -15.04 0.56 -11.49
C ASN A 88 -14.11 1.16 -12.55
N GLN A 89 -12.86 0.71 -12.56
CA GLN A 89 -11.85 1.05 -13.55
C GLN A 89 -12.13 0.37 -14.89
N LEU A 90 -12.02 1.13 -15.98
CA LEU A 90 -12.15 0.66 -17.35
C LEU A 90 -10.87 0.83 -18.17
N GLN A 91 -10.64 -0.16 -19.03
CA GLN A 91 -9.58 -0.17 -20.02
C GLN A 91 -10.11 0.30 -21.39
N THR A 92 -9.19 0.72 -22.28
CA THR A 92 -9.50 1.11 -23.67
C THR A 92 -10.44 0.12 -24.36
N GLU A 93 -10.20 -1.19 -24.25
CA GLU A 93 -11.04 -2.22 -24.89
C GLU A 93 -12.49 -2.22 -24.38
N GLU A 94 -12.69 -1.88 -23.11
CA GLU A 94 -13.99 -1.90 -22.44
C GLU A 94 -14.78 -0.62 -22.74
N LEU A 95 -14.10 0.54 -22.75
CA LEU A 95 -14.67 1.78 -23.26
C LEU A 95 -15.06 1.64 -24.74
N VAL A 96 -14.19 1.06 -25.57
CA VAL A 96 -14.52 0.73 -26.97
C VAL A 96 -15.74 -0.19 -27.02
N ALA A 97 -15.82 -1.23 -26.19
CA ALA A 97 -16.98 -2.12 -26.17
C ALA A 97 -18.29 -1.38 -25.79
N ILE A 98 -18.27 -0.45 -24.84
CA ILE A 98 -19.47 0.29 -24.40
C ILE A 98 -19.87 1.40 -25.38
N THR A 99 -18.91 2.04 -26.05
CA THR A 99 -19.14 3.20 -26.94
C THR A 99 -19.04 2.87 -28.43
N LYS A 100 -18.91 1.60 -28.84
CA LYS A 100 -18.79 1.22 -30.26
C LYS A 100 -20.03 1.63 -31.07
N TYR A 101 -19.86 2.37 -32.16
CA TYR A 101 -20.94 2.61 -33.12
C TYR A 101 -21.48 1.29 -33.70
N VAL A 102 -22.78 1.05 -33.55
CA VAL A 102 -23.48 -0.09 -34.16
C VAL A 102 -24.38 0.37 -35.31
N ASN A 103 -25.17 1.42 -35.09
CA ASN A 103 -26.04 2.05 -36.09
C ASN A 103 -26.45 3.46 -35.64
N ASP A 104 -27.14 4.22 -36.51
CA ASP A 104 -27.60 5.61 -36.27
C ASP A 104 -28.47 5.81 -35.00
N THR A 105 -28.93 4.74 -34.36
CA THR A 105 -29.77 4.73 -33.15
C THR A 105 -29.21 3.85 -32.02
N THR A 106 -27.98 3.37 -32.12
CA THR A 106 -27.38 2.51 -31.08
C THR A 106 -25.86 2.54 -31.08
N TYR A 107 -25.31 2.78 -29.90
CA TYR A 107 -23.90 2.56 -29.57
C TYR A 107 -23.80 1.42 -28.53
N GLY A 108 -22.63 0.79 -28.47
CA GLY A 108 -22.30 -0.28 -27.52
C GLY A 108 -22.54 -1.71 -28.02
N ASP A 109 -21.65 -2.60 -27.58
CA ASP A 109 -21.58 -4.03 -27.84
C ASP A 109 -21.52 -4.76 -26.48
N LEU A 110 -22.60 -4.66 -25.70
CA LEU A 110 -22.68 -5.22 -24.33
C LEU A 110 -22.49 -6.75 -24.28
N ASP A 111 -22.65 -7.43 -25.41
CA ASP A 111 -22.34 -8.86 -25.57
C ASP A 111 -20.84 -9.15 -25.32
N TYR A 112 -19.95 -8.16 -25.49
CA TYR A 112 -18.51 -8.26 -25.16
C TYR A 112 -18.25 -8.73 -23.71
N PHE A 113 -19.13 -8.38 -22.77
CA PHE A 113 -18.97 -8.70 -21.36
C PHE A 113 -19.55 -10.08 -20.99
N ILE A 114 -20.36 -10.70 -21.85
CA ILE A 114 -21.06 -11.95 -21.53
C ILE A 114 -20.09 -13.12 -21.38
N GLY A 115 -20.20 -13.83 -20.26
CA GLY A 115 -19.38 -15.01 -19.94
C GLY A 115 -17.98 -14.71 -19.40
N LYS A 116 -17.65 -13.43 -19.20
CA LYS A 116 -16.41 -12.97 -18.57
C LYS A 116 -16.67 -12.66 -17.09
N SER A 117 -16.20 -13.52 -16.19
CA SER A 117 -16.52 -13.43 -14.76
C SER A 117 -15.98 -12.17 -14.07
N GLN A 118 -14.93 -11.55 -14.62
CA GLN A 118 -14.37 -10.31 -14.07
C GLN A 118 -15.25 -9.08 -14.27
N TYR A 119 -16.29 -9.16 -15.12
CA TYR A 119 -17.24 -8.08 -15.37
C TYR A 119 -18.65 -8.43 -14.85
N GLU A 120 -18.78 -9.36 -13.90
CA GLU A 120 -20.11 -9.71 -13.35
C GLU A 120 -20.76 -8.51 -12.66
N ASP A 121 -20.01 -7.74 -11.88
CA ASP A 121 -20.52 -6.55 -11.17
C ASP A 121 -20.75 -5.37 -12.13
N LEU A 122 -19.79 -5.06 -13.01
CA LEU A 122 -19.96 -4.07 -14.08
C LEU A 122 -21.19 -4.36 -14.96
N ARG A 123 -21.49 -5.63 -15.22
CA ARG A 123 -22.71 -6.02 -15.97
C ARG A 123 -24.00 -5.78 -15.19
N VAL A 124 -23.99 -5.69 -13.87
CA VAL A 124 -25.19 -5.25 -13.12
C VAL A 124 -25.45 -3.78 -13.43
N ILE A 125 -24.40 -2.94 -13.32
CA ILE A 125 -24.44 -1.49 -13.61
C ILE A 125 -24.91 -1.25 -15.04
N LEU A 126 -24.27 -1.89 -16.04
CA LEU A 126 -24.61 -1.80 -17.47
C LEU A 126 -26.02 -2.30 -17.84
N ASN A 127 -26.75 -2.97 -16.94
CA ASN A 127 -28.15 -3.37 -17.14
C ASN A 127 -29.14 -2.60 -16.24
N GLN A 128 -28.65 -1.74 -15.35
CA GLN A 128 -29.46 -0.98 -14.39
C GLN A 128 -29.65 0.49 -14.79
N TYR A 129 -28.66 1.06 -15.49
CA TYR A 129 -28.65 2.46 -15.90
C TYR A 129 -28.71 2.59 -17.42
N ASP A 130 -29.34 3.66 -17.91
CA ASP A 130 -29.32 4.07 -19.32
C ASP A 130 -28.30 5.20 -19.58
N VAL A 131 -27.83 5.88 -18.52
CA VAL A 131 -26.85 6.98 -18.60
C VAL A 131 -25.60 6.60 -17.81
N PHE A 132 -24.43 6.80 -18.40
CA PHE A 132 -23.12 6.45 -17.85
C PHE A 132 -22.18 7.66 -17.85
N TYR A 133 -21.29 7.69 -16.86
CA TYR A 133 -20.34 8.78 -16.65
C TYR A 133 -18.94 8.18 -16.68
N PHE A 134 -18.14 8.51 -17.69
CA PHE A 134 -16.74 8.09 -17.78
C PHE A 134 -15.84 9.25 -17.38
N TYR A 135 -15.20 9.15 -16.22
CA TYR A 135 -14.22 10.13 -15.75
C TYR A 135 -12.81 9.66 -16.13
N PHE A 136 -12.19 10.42 -17.03
CA PHE A 136 -10.81 10.27 -17.45
C PHE A 136 -9.94 11.20 -16.62
N TYR A 137 -8.87 10.65 -16.05
CA TYR A 137 -7.95 11.38 -15.17
C TYR A 137 -6.53 10.86 -15.37
N HIS A 138 -5.53 11.63 -14.99
CA HIS A 138 -4.16 11.15 -14.84
C HIS A 138 -3.89 10.78 -13.38
N SER A 139 -3.60 9.51 -13.08
CA SER A 139 -3.25 9.10 -11.71
C SER A 139 -1.99 9.81 -11.17
N SER A 140 -1.16 10.39 -12.06
CA SER A 140 0.01 11.20 -11.70
C SER A 140 -0.25 12.71 -11.49
N ASP A 141 -1.43 13.24 -11.84
CA ASP A 141 -1.78 14.67 -11.70
C ASP A 141 -3.27 14.83 -11.33
N LEU A 142 -3.63 14.36 -10.12
CA LEU A 142 -5.01 14.30 -9.63
C LEU A 142 -5.57 15.68 -9.24
N ASN A 143 -6.81 15.94 -9.65
CA ASN A 143 -7.55 17.15 -9.32
C ASN A 143 -8.22 17.07 -7.94
N GLU A 144 -7.67 17.78 -6.95
CA GLU A 144 -8.18 17.79 -5.56
C GLU A 144 -9.64 18.25 -5.46
N GLU A 145 -10.13 19.12 -6.35
CA GLU A 145 -11.51 19.64 -6.30
C GLU A 145 -12.51 18.60 -6.79
N ILE A 146 -12.22 17.92 -7.91
CA ILE A 146 -13.03 16.81 -8.43
C ILE A 146 -13.01 15.63 -7.45
N GLN A 147 -11.84 15.25 -6.94
CA GLN A 147 -11.71 14.20 -5.91
C GLN A 147 -12.59 14.50 -4.70
N THR A 148 -12.59 15.75 -4.23
CA THR A 148 -13.41 16.19 -3.09
C THR A 148 -14.92 16.09 -3.37
N GLU A 149 -15.37 16.19 -4.63
CA GLU A 149 -16.77 15.95 -4.98
C GLU A 149 -17.09 14.46 -5.04
N ILE A 150 -16.23 13.66 -5.68
CA ILE A 150 -16.38 12.20 -5.77
C ILE A 150 -16.42 11.56 -4.36
N ASP A 151 -15.56 12.00 -3.44
CA ASP A 151 -15.52 11.53 -2.04
C ASP A 151 -16.82 11.82 -1.23
N LYS A 152 -17.75 12.63 -1.75
CA LYS A 152 -19.08 12.88 -1.13
C LYS A 152 -20.16 11.93 -1.65
N LEU A 153 -19.94 11.26 -2.78
CA LEU A 153 -20.91 10.36 -3.39
C LEU A 153 -20.98 9.07 -2.56
N GLU A 154 -22.20 8.66 -2.21
CA GLU A 154 -22.44 7.36 -1.55
C GLU A 154 -22.56 6.26 -2.61
N ASP A 155 -22.15 5.04 -2.28
CA ASP A 155 -22.30 3.82 -3.10
C ASP A 155 -21.75 3.90 -4.55
N ILE A 156 -20.64 4.63 -4.78
CA ILE A 156 -19.96 4.79 -6.09
C ILE A 156 -19.74 3.46 -6.84
N ILE A 157 -19.42 2.38 -6.12
CA ILE A 157 -19.17 1.05 -6.70
C ILE A 157 -20.41 0.48 -7.41
N ASP A 158 -21.62 0.82 -6.96
CA ASP A 158 -22.89 0.41 -7.58
C ASP A 158 -23.49 1.50 -8.51
N SER A 159 -22.77 2.62 -8.69
CA SER A 159 -23.19 3.78 -9.48
C SER A 159 -22.79 3.66 -10.97
N PRO A 160 -23.36 4.49 -11.88
CA PRO A 160 -22.95 4.53 -13.28
C PRO A 160 -21.67 5.37 -13.53
N LEU A 161 -20.94 5.78 -12.48
CA LEU A 161 -19.64 6.44 -12.59
C LEU A 161 -18.52 5.40 -12.76
N LEU A 162 -17.79 5.56 -13.85
CA LEU A 162 -16.78 4.64 -14.36
C LEU A 162 -15.46 5.41 -14.56
N PHE A 163 -14.35 4.82 -14.15
CA PHE A 163 -13.07 5.51 -14.01
C PHE A 163 -12.07 5.04 -15.06
N ILE A 164 -11.27 5.95 -15.60
CA ILE A 164 -10.29 5.66 -16.66
C ILE A 164 -8.99 6.41 -16.36
N ASP A 165 -8.01 5.73 -15.76
CA ASP A 165 -6.66 6.27 -15.62
C ASP A 165 -5.97 6.34 -17.00
N LEU A 166 -5.61 7.55 -17.43
CA LEU A 166 -4.89 7.84 -18.67
C LEU A 166 -3.40 7.47 -18.58
N ASP A 167 -2.85 7.35 -17.36
CA ASP A 167 -1.46 6.91 -17.14
C ASP A 167 -1.32 5.38 -17.11
N ALA A 168 -2.43 4.64 -17.01
CA ALA A 168 -2.43 3.17 -16.98
C ALA A 168 -1.90 2.56 -18.29
N SER A 169 -1.15 1.46 -18.18
CA SER A 169 -0.44 0.87 -19.33
C SER A 169 -1.36 0.33 -20.42
N GLU A 170 -2.59 0.00 -20.04
CA GLU A 170 -3.72 -0.47 -20.82
C GLU A 170 -4.45 0.66 -21.56
N ASN A 171 -4.19 1.92 -21.18
CA ASN A 171 -4.86 3.13 -21.67
C ASN A 171 -3.94 4.07 -22.48
N ILE A 172 -2.65 3.76 -22.61
CA ILE A 172 -1.65 4.55 -23.38
C ILE A 172 -2.10 4.89 -24.81
N ILE A 173 -2.89 4.03 -25.47
CA ILE A 173 -3.36 4.23 -26.85
C ILE A 173 -4.79 4.75 -26.95
N LEU A 174 -5.47 5.01 -25.83
CA LEU A 174 -6.91 5.32 -25.79
C LEU A 174 -7.25 6.53 -26.65
N LEU A 175 -6.47 7.61 -26.51
CA LEU A 175 -6.64 8.86 -27.23
C LEU A 175 -6.22 8.78 -28.71
N GLU A 176 -5.53 7.71 -29.11
CA GLU A 176 -5.14 7.42 -30.50
C GLU A 176 -6.08 6.40 -31.18
N ASP A 177 -7.00 5.75 -30.45
CA ASP A 177 -7.84 4.69 -31.00
C ASP A 177 -8.92 5.25 -31.94
N THR A 178 -8.82 4.86 -33.21
CA THR A 178 -9.78 5.19 -34.27
C THR A 178 -11.24 4.90 -33.92
N ASN A 179 -11.50 3.88 -33.08
CA ASN A 179 -12.84 3.52 -32.63
C ASN A 179 -13.44 4.57 -31.67
N LEU A 180 -12.60 5.29 -30.92
CA LEU A 180 -13.00 6.29 -29.92
C LEU A 180 -13.02 7.73 -30.47
N THR A 181 -12.57 7.96 -31.71
CA THR A 181 -12.52 9.30 -32.33
C THR A 181 -13.85 10.06 -32.35
N HIS A 182 -14.98 9.36 -32.25
CA HIS A 182 -16.32 9.95 -32.19
C HIS A 182 -16.64 10.62 -30.83
N LEU A 183 -15.88 10.31 -29.78
CA LEU A 183 -16.02 10.86 -28.42
C LEU A 183 -15.36 12.24 -28.27
N ASN A 184 -14.55 12.67 -29.26
CA ASN A 184 -13.79 13.92 -29.25
C ASN A 184 -12.87 14.13 -28.03
N LEU A 185 -12.37 13.05 -27.42
CA LEU A 185 -11.39 13.10 -26.33
C LEU A 185 -10.12 13.84 -26.77
N ASN A 186 -9.47 14.53 -25.82
CA ASN A 186 -8.34 15.41 -26.07
C ASN A 186 -7.13 15.00 -25.20
N ALA A 187 -5.93 15.05 -25.77
CA ALA A 187 -4.68 14.74 -25.06
C ALA A 187 -4.03 15.94 -24.37
N ASP A 188 -4.57 17.15 -24.59
CA ASP A 188 -4.14 18.37 -23.89
C ASP A 188 -4.96 18.65 -22.61
N ASP A 189 -6.02 17.86 -22.32
CA ASP A 189 -6.90 18.03 -21.16
C ASP A 189 -6.58 16.98 -20.07
N ASN A 190 -6.30 17.43 -18.84
CA ASN A 190 -5.94 16.56 -17.69
C ASN A 190 -7.13 15.76 -17.12
N ASP A 191 -8.31 16.38 -17.12
CA ASP A 191 -9.56 15.86 -16.57
C ASP A 191 -10.61 15.91 -17.67
N MET A 192 -11.35 14.82 -17.89
CA MET A 192 -12.50 14.81 -18.79
C MET A 192 -13.63 13.97 -18.20
N LEU A 193 -14.87 14.45 -18.32
CA LEU A 193 -16.07 13.68 -18.00
C LEU A 193 -16.90 13.51 -19.27
N LEU A 194 -17.03 12.27 -19.73
CA LEU A 194 -17.93 11.90 -20.82
C LEU A 194 -19.23 11.35 -20.23
N VAL A 195 -20.33 12.05 -20.47
CA VAL A 195 -21.68 11.52 -20.23
C VAL A 195 -22.15 10.81 -21.49
N TYR A 196 -22.56 9.55 -21.35
CA TYR A 196 -23.11 8.70 -22.40
C TYR A 196 -24.55 8.34 -22.07
N ASP A 197 -25.50 8.82 -22.87
CA ASP A 197 -26.90 8.41 -22.82
C ASP A 197 -27.15 7.31 -23.86
N MET A 198 -27.62 6.13 -23.44
CA MET A 198 -27.96 5.03 -24.34
C MET A 198 -29.30 5.23 -25.08
N GLN A 199 -30.17 6.11 -24.59
CA GLN A 199 -31.52 6.35 -25.12
C GLN A 199 -31.84 7.86 -25.30
N PRO A 200 -30.97 8.64 -25.98
CA PRO A 200 -31.13 10.09 -26.08
C PRO A 200 -32.34 10.51 -26.93
N GLU A 201 -32.82 11.75 -26.73
CA GLU A 201 -33.89 12.32 -27.56
C GLU A 201 -33.42 12.63 -29.01
N SER A 202 -32.12 12.88 -29.21
CA SER A 202 -31.49 13.13 -30.51
C SER A 202 -30.22 12.30 -30.71
N ILE A 203 -29.87 12.04 -31.98
CA ILE A 203 -28.62 11.36 -32.38
C ILE A 203 -27.37 12.19 -32.00
N GLU A 204 -27.54 13.50 -31.82
CA GLU A 204 -26.45 14.40 -31.40
C GLU A 204 -26.19 14.34 -29.88
N ASP A 205 -27.12 13.81 -29.08
CA ASP A 205 -27.07 13.86 -27.61
C ASP A 205 -26.55 12.54 -26.97
N PHE A 206 -26.10 11.56 -27.77
CA PHE A 206 -25.50 10.32 -27.25
C PHE A 206 -24.31 10.59 -26.34
N PHE A 207 -23.47 11.58 -26.67
CA PHE A 207 -22.21 11.84 -26.00
C PHE A 207 -22.04 13.32 -25.69
N MET A 208 -21.88 13.66 -24.41
CA MET A 208 -21.57 15.01 -23.93
C MET A 208 -20.25 14.98 -23.18
N LEU A 209 -19.26 15.73 -23.67
CA LEU A 209 -17.92 15.80 -23.08
C LEU A 209 -17.75 17.13 -22.33
N TYR A 210 -17.36 17.03 -21.07
CA TYR A 210 -17.02 18.17 -20.21
C TYR A 210 -15.53 18.11 -19.85
N THR A 211 -14.83 19.23 -19.98
CA THR A 211 -13.39 19.35 -19.67
C THR A 211 -13.07 20.53 -18.75
N ASP A 212 -14.05 21.38 -18.43
CA ASP A 212 -13.94 22.38 -17.38
C ASP A 212 -14.28 21.77 -16.02
N VAL A 213 -13.48 22.07 -15.00
CA VAL A 213 -13.61 21.54 -13.65
C VAL A 213 -14.95 21.93 -13.01
N GLU A 214 -15.45 23.15 -13.26
CA GLU A 214 -16.75 23.60 -12.71
C GLU A 214 -17.90 22.79 -13.32
N ASP A 215 -17.87 22.55 -14.64
CA ASP A 215 -18.87 21.76 -15.36
C ASP A 215 -18.85 20.28 -14.93
N ILE A 216 -17.65 19.69 -14.77
CA ILE A 216 -17.47 18.30 -14.29
C ILE A 216 -18.08 18.14 -12.89
N ILE A 217 -17.80 19.08 -11.98
CA ILE A 217 -18.35 19.07 -10.62
C ILE A 217 -19.89 19.24 -10.64
N GLU A 218 -20.44 20.10 -11.52
CA GLU A 218 -21.90 20.22 -11.67
C GLU A 218 -22.54 18.90 -12.14
N GLN A 219 -21.93 18.20 -13.09
CA GLN A 219 -22.45 16.90 -13.55
C GLN A 219 -22.32 15.80 -12.48
N LEU A 220 -21.21 15.74 -11.76
CA LEU A 220 -21.04 14.79 -10.65
C LEU A 220 -22.07 15.02 -9.52
N GLY A 221 -22.47 16.27 -9.30
CA GLY A 221 -23.55 16.63 -8.36
C GLY A 221 -24.97 16.22 -8.79
N ASN A 222 -25.14 15.68 -10.01
CA ASN A 222 -26.42 15.19 -10.54
C ASN A 222 -26.56 13.65 -10.54
N LEU A 223 -25.55 12.92 -10.04
CA LEU A 223 -25.58 11.48 -9.77
C LEU A 223 -26.48 11.12 -8.58
#